data_AF-A0A2D6X7H3-F1
#
_entry.id   AF-A0A2D6X7H3-F1
#
_cell.length_a   1.000
_cell.length_b   1.000
_cell.length_c   1.000
_cell.angle_alpha   90.00
_cell.angle_beta   90.00
_cell.angle_gamma   90.00
#
_symmetry.space_group_name_H-M   'P 1'
#
loop_
_entity.id
_entity.type
_entity.pdbx_description
1 polymer ?
#
loop_
_entity_poly.entity_id
_entity_poly.type
_entity_poly.pdbx_seq_one_letter_code
_entity_poly.pdbx_strand_id
1 'polypeptide(L)' 'MKDVKLTSVNILENLYNHFKVTVVNSNMTLQKLTNRSVFLYLNDKEFRDRLDTTDDLTISASRF' A
#
# COMPACT_ATOMS: atom_id res chain seq x y z
N MET A 1 12.42 12.01 18.94
CA MET A 1 12.12 10.68 18.36
C MET A 1 11.00 10.87 17.35
N LYS A 2 11.03 10.21 16.19
CA LYS A 2 9.83 10.14 15.34
C LYS A 2 8.91 9.11 15.99
N ASP A 3 7.74 9.52 16.44
CA ASP A 3 6.76 8.62 17.04
C ASP A 3 6.24 7.66 15.97
N VAL A 4 6.75 6.42 15.97
CA VAL A 4 6.28 5.37 15.05
C VAL A 4 5.39 4.42 15.83
N LYS A 5 4.16 4.21 15.34
CA LYS A 5 3.24 3.20 15.87
C LYS A 5 3.41 1.90 15.08
N LEU A 6 3.56 0.78 15.78
CA LEU A 6 3.48 -0.54 15.17
C LEU A 6 2.01 -0.87 14.88
N THR A 7 1.71 -1.16 13.62
CA THR A 7 0.38 -1.52 13.15
C THR A 7 0.50 -2.78 12.29
N SER A 8 -0.33 -3.78 12.56
CA SER A 8 -0.37 -5.03 11.80
C SER A 8 -1.49 -4.97 10.76
N VAL A 9 -1.17 -5.26 9.50
CA VAL A 9 -2.14 -5.36 8.40
C VAL A 9 -1.80 -6.57 7.54
N ASN A 10 -2.82 -7.21 6.98
CA ASN A 10 -2.64 -8.30 6.02
C ASN A 10 -2.58 -7.71 4.61
N ILE A 11 -1.64 -8.21 3.79
CA ILE A 11 -1.46 -7.81 2.38
C ILE A 11 -1.60 -9.08 1.53
N LEU A 12 -2.19 -8.96 0.34
CA LEU A 12 -2.26 -10.06 -0.61
C LEU A 12 -0.86 -10.60 -0.91
N GLU A 13 -0.68 -11.91 -0.73
CA GLU A 13 0.63 -12.55 -0.84
C GLU A 13 1.26 -12.32 -2.22
N ASN A 14 0.47 -12.37 -3.29
CA ASN A 14 0.94 -12.11 -4.65
C ASN A 14 1.49 -10.68 -4.80
N LEU A 15 0.77 -9.67 -4.27
CA LEU A 15 1.25 -8.29 -4.29
C LEU A 15 2.54 -8.11 -3.49
N TYR A 16 2.63 -8.76 -2.33
CA TYR A 16 3.84 -8.71 -1.52
C TYR A 16 5.03 -9.37 -2.21
N ASN A 17 4.81 -10.53 -2.85
CA ASN A 17 5.85 -11.23 -3.61
C ASN A 17 6.32 -10.40 -4.81
N HIS A 18 5.39 -9.82 -5.57
CA HIS A 18 5.73 -8.93 -6.67
C HIS A 18 6.48 -7.69 -6.15
N PHE A 19 6.00 -7.05 -5.09
CA PHE A 19 6.68 -5.91 -4.47
C PHE A 19 8.13 -6.23 -4.11
N LYS A 20 8.40 -7.37 -3.45
CA LYS A 20 9.76 -7.80 -3.09
C LYS A 20 10.68 -7.90 -4.31
N VAL A 21 10.19 -8.46 -5.42
CA VAL A 21 10.97 -8.58 -6.66
C VAL A 21 11.22 -7.20 -7.28
N THR A 22 10.18 -6.36 -7.35
CA THR A 22 10.27 -5.02 -7.96
C THR A 22 11.24 -4.11 -7.21
N VAL A 23 11.26 -4.19 -5.87
CA VAL A 23 12.09 -3.30 -5.05
C VAL A 23 13.48 -3.84 -4.75
N VAL A 24 13.85 -5.02 -5.26
CA VAL A 24 15.11 -5.71 -4.94
C VAL A 24 16.36 -4.85 -5.19
N ASN A 25 16.33 -4.01 -6.23
CA ASN A 25 17.43 -3.11 -6.59
C ASN A 25 17.19 -1.66 -6.12
N SER A 26 16.21 -1.45 -5.22
CA SER A 26 15.81 -0.12 -4.75
C SER A 26 15.92 -0.01 -3.24
N ASN A 27 16.05 1.22 -2.74
CA ASN A 27 16.01 1.50 -1.30
C ASN A 27 14.57 1.58 -0.72
N MET A 28 13.58 1.08 -1.46
CA MET A 28 12.17 1.11 -1.06
C MET A 28 11.86 -0.06 -0.12
N THR A 29 11.09 0.21 0.93
CA THR A 29 10.59 -0.80 1.87
C THR A 29 9.08 -0.65 2.00
N LEU A 30 8.39 -1.68 2.48
CA LEU A 30 6.95 -1.58 2.76
C LEU A 30 6.65 -0.42 3.71
N GLN A 31 7.44 -0.24 4.76
CA GLN A 31 7.24 0.86 5.70
C GLN A 31 7.38 2.23 5.04
N LYS A 32 8.35 2.42 4.14
CA LYS A 32 8.50 3.66 3.37
C LYS A 32 7.33 3.87 2.41
N LEU A 33 6.89 2.82 1.73
CA LEU A 33 5.75 2.86 0.82
C LEU A 33 4.48 3.25 1.58
N THR A 34 4.13 2.51 2.63
CA THR A 34 2.93 2.75 3.44
C THR A 34 2.91 4.16 4.01
N ASN A 35 4.02 4.63 4.60
CA ASN A 35 4.08 5.99 5.14
C ASN A 35 3.88 7.06 4.06
N ARG A 36 4.47 6.88 2.87
CA ARG A 36 4.31 7.81 1.75
C ARG A 36 2.91 7.77 1.18
N SER A 37 2.32 6.59 1.02
CA SER A 37 0.94 6.42 0.54
C SER A 37 -0.06 7.05 1.50
N VAL A 38 0.09 6.86 2.81
CA VAL A 38 -0.76 7.53 3.82
C VAL A 38 -0.60 9.04 3.76
N PHE A 39 0.64 9.55 3.63
CA PHE A 39 0.87 10.98 3.47
C PHE A 39 0.20 11.54 2.21
N LEU A 40 0.36 10.90 1.05
CA LEU A 40 -0.28 11.31 -0.20
C LEU A 40 -1.80 11.23 -0.09
N TYR A 41 -2.34 10.16 0.49
CA TYR A 41 -3.78 10.02 0.72
C TYR A 41 -4.35 11.19 1.53
N LEU A 42 -3.61 11.69 2.54
CA LEU A 42 -4.07 12.82 3.36
C LEU A 42 -3.91 14.20 2.69
N ASN A 43 -2.92 14.37 1.80
CA ASN A 43 -2.53 15.69 1.28
C ASN A 43 -2.82 15.91 -0.21
N ASP A 44 -3.06 14.84 -0.96
CA ASP A 44 -3.32 14.87 -2.40
C ASP A 44 -4.72 14.28 -2.66
N LYS A 45 -5.63 15.17 -3.08
CA LYS A 45 -7.02 14.81 -3.36
C LYS A 45 -7.13 13.91 -4.59
N GLU A 46 -6.35 14.15 -5.63
CA GLU A 46 -6.40 13.33 -6.85
C GLU A 46 -5.90 11.91 -6.57
N PHE A 47 -4.82 11.80 -5.79
CA PHE A 47 -4.32 10.51 -5.34
C PHE A 47 -5.36 9.78 -4.46
N ARG A 48 -6.03 10.49 -3.54
CA ARG A 48 -7.11 9.93 -2.72
C ARG A 48 -8.26 9.42 -3.57
N ASP A 49 -8.80 10.27 -4.45
CA ASP A 49 -9.93 9.93 -5.30
C ASP A 49 -9.58 8.73 -6.20
N ARG A 50 -8.36 8.66 -6.72
CA ARG A 50 -7.87 7.49 -7.47
C ARG A 50 -7.77 6.24 -6.60
N LEU A 51 -7.26 6.35 -5.38
CA LEU A 51 -7.14 5.20 -4.48
C LEU A 51 -8.52 4.66 -4.09
N ASP A 52 -9.47 5.55 -3.79
CA ASP A 52 -10.84 5.22 -3.38
C ASP A 52 -11.66 4.59 -4.53
N THR A 53 -11.34 4.93 -5.78
CA THR A 53 -12.02 4.40 -6.98
C THR A 53 -11.33 3.18 -7.59
N THR A 54 -10.18 2.75 -7.03
CA THR A 54 -9.45 1.57 -7.54
C THR A 54 -10.11 0.27 -7.03
N ASP A 55 -11.03 -0.28 -7.82
CA ASP A 55 -11.71 -1.55 -7.54
C ASP A 55 -10.95 -2.80 -8.06
N ASP A 56 -9.86 -2.63 -8.82
CA ASP A 56 -9.14 -3.75 -9.47
C ASP A 56 -8.42 -4.70 -8.50
N LEU A 57 -8.32 -4.33 -7.22
CA LEU A 57 -7.74 -5.16 -6.16
C LEU A 57 -8.79 -5.94 -5.36
N THR A 58 -10.07 -5.81 -5.71
CA THR A 58 -11.07 -6.76 -5.28
C THR A 58 -10.63 -8.10 -5.86
N ILE A 59 -10.16 -9.00 -5.00
CA ILE A 59 -10.23 -10.44 -5.27
C ILE A 59 -11.62 -10.64 -5.91
N SER A 60 -11.72 -11.43 -6.98
CA SER A 60 -12.97 -12.10 -7.33
C SER A 60 -13.45 -12.93 -6.14
N ALA A 61 -13.96 -12.23 -5.14
CA ALA A 61 -14.66 -12.61 -3.93
C ALA A 61 -15.84 -11.63 -3.81
N SER A 62 -16.44 -11.31 -4.95
CA SER A 62 -17.90 -11.44 -5.01
C SER A 62 -18.23 -12.84 -4.48
N ARG A 63 -18.67 -12.87 -3.21
CA ARG A 63 -19.34 -13.97 -2.52
C ARG A 63 -18.47 -15.19 -2.18
N PHE A 64 -18.02 -15.25 -0.92
CA PHE A 64 -18.34 -16.38 -0.03
C PHE A 64 -18.61 -15.85 1.37
#